data_AF-M2LRS3-F1
#
_entry.id   AF-M2LRS3-F1
#
_cell.length_a   1.000
_cell.length_b   1.000
_cell.length_c   1.000
_cell.angle_alpha   90.00
_cell.angle_beta   90.00
_cell.angle_gamma   90.00
#
_symmetry.space_group_name_H-M   'P 1'
#
loop_
_entity.id
_entity.type
_entity.pdbx_description
1 polymer ?
#
loop_
_entity_poly.entity_id
_entity_poly.type
_entity_poly.pdbx_seq_one_letter_code
_entity_poly.pdbx_strand_id
1 'polypeptide(L)'
;LKLPLELRQQILSYLLPRTRELEQRTPVCSQSPTRLFRPGNSDCRPVVVKPDVSRHPSPPTTNVVWLLGNTKLFSVCRQLHDECAELVYGRSTFLLILTYSGIKWRCRWLYSTGRMPTRHCDFLELVPERYLRLIKRVVVNIEHVDSYTGMIKFNVSGKGLTHGLRRQVQRLVNVL
;
A
#
# COMPACT_ATOMS: atom_id res chain seq x y z
N LEU A 1 33.84 -13.07 -1.54
CA LEU A 1 33.94 -11.67 -1.08
C LEU A 1 34.75 -11.64 0.21
N LYS A 2 35.84 -10.85 0.30
CA LYS A 2 36.74 -10.81 1.49
C LYS A 2 36.35 -9.77 2.55
N LEU A 3 35.32 -8.97 2.28
CA LEU A 3 34.87 -7.91 3.18
C LEU A 3 34.00 -8.51 4.32
N PRO A 4 34.14 -8.07 5.58
CA PRO A 4 33.28 -8.49 6.69
C PRO A 4 31.80 -8.31 6.39
N LEU A 5 30.95 -9.18 6.98
CA LEU A 5 29.49 -9.19 6.73
C LEU A 5 28.84 -7.83 7.02
N GLU A 6 29.14 -7.23 8.17
CA GLU A 6 28.55 -5.95 8.61
C GLU A 6 28.77 -4.84 7.58
N LEU A 7 30.00 -4.70 7.07
CA LEU A 7 30.32 -3.68 6.08
C LEU A 7 29.61 -3.94 4.75
N ARG A 8 29.46 -5.20 4.35
CA ARG A 8 28.70 -5.55 3.14
C ARG A 8 27.22 -5.22 3.31
N GLN A 9 26.62 -5.57 4.44
CA GLN A 9 25.23 -5.22 4.74
C GLN A 9 25.02 -3.71 4.79
N GLN A 10 25.97 -2.96 5.35
CA GLN A 10 25.91 -1.51 5.38
C GLN A 10 25.94 -0.93 3.96
N ILE A 11 26.88 -1.35 3.11
CA ILE A 11 26.93 -0.93 1.69
C ILE A 11 25.63 -1.28 0.97
N LEU A 12 25.16 -2.52 1.11
CA LEU A 12 23.92 -2.99 0.47
C LEU A 12 22.70 -2.20 0.93
N SER A 13 22.64 -1.77 2.19
CA SER A 13 21.53 -0.98 2.73
C SER A 13 21.35 0.39 2.07
N TYR A 14 22.41 0.94 1.47
CA TYR A 14 22.36 2.18 0.70
C TYR A 14 21.98 1.95 -0.77
N LEU A 15 22.31 0.78 -1.32
CA LEU A 15 22.12 0.48 -2.74
C LEU A 15 20.78 -0.19 -3.04
N LEU A 16 20.24 -0.97 -2.11
CA LEU A 16 19.05 -1.78 -2.31
C LEU A 16 17.75 -0.95 -2.22
N PRO A 17 16.68 -1.40 -2.89
CA PRO A 17 15.35 -0.84 -2.69
C PRO A 17 14.94 -0.96 -1.22
N ARG A 18 14.37 0.10 -0.67
CA ARG A 18 13.94 0.16 0.73
C ARG A 18 12.65 0.93 0.87
N THR A 19 11.88 0.61 1.89
CA THR A 19 10.65 1.34 2.19
C THR A 19 10.91 2.50 3.13
N ARG A 20 10.17 3.58 2.92
CA ARG A 20 10.11 4.73 3.82
C ARG A 20 8.65 5.03 4.12
N GLU A 21 8.36 5.31 5.38
CA GLU A 21 7.08 5.90 5.77
C GLU A 21 7.16 7.39 5.48
N LEU A 22 6.30 7.86 4.58
CA LEU A 22 6.11 9.28 4.38
C LEU A 22 5.16 9.77 5.46
N GLU A 23 5.69 10.61 6.37
CA GLU A 23 4.85 11.32 7.31
C GLU A 23 3.76 12.07 6.53
N GLN A 24 2.51 11.84 6.92
CA GLN A 24 1.41 12.65 6.43
C GLN A 24 1.71 14.09 6.85
N ARG A 25 2.25 14.90 5.92
CA ARG A 25 2.10 16.35 6.03
C ARG A 25 0.60 16.56 6.15
N THR A 26 0.14 16.94 7.34
CA THR A 26 -1.17 17.52 7.54
C THR A 26 -1.40 18.52 6.41
N PRO A 27 -2.57 18.53 5.74
CA PRO A 27 -2.85 19.55 4.76
C PRO A 27 -3.03 20.89 5.51
N VAL A 28 -1.92 21.53 5.87
CA VAL A 28 -1.89 22.95 6.20
C VAL A 28 -1.90 23.68 4.87
N CYS A 29 -3.10 23.85 4.31
CA CYS A 29 -3.36 24.96 3.40
C CYS A 29 -4.87 25.24 3.40
N SER A 30 -5.21 26.26 4.16
CA SER A 30 -6.23 27.28 3.86
C SER A 30 -6.59 27.36 2.37
N GLN A 31 -7.59 26.60 1.94
CA GLN A 31 -8.28 26.87 0.68
C GLN A 31 -9.45 27.78 1.00
N SER A 32 -9.28 29.06 0.68
CA SER A 32 -10.35 30.03 0.58
C SER A 32 -11.51 29.45 -0.25
N PRO A 33 -12.77 29.61 0.20
CA PRO A 33 -13.90 28.99 -0.48
C PRO A 33 -14.06 29.61 -1.88
N THR A 34 -13.91 28.78 -2.92
CA THR A 34 -14.15 29.18 -4.31
C THR A 34 -15.64 29.48 -4.47
N ARG A 35 -16.00 30.77 -4.55
CA ARG A 35 -17.37 31.20 -4.84
C ARG A 35 -17.63 31.04 -6.34
N LEU A 36 -18.44 30.06 -6.72
CA LEU A 36 -18.99 29.95 -8.07
C LEU A 36 -20.24 30.84 -8.15
N PHE A 37 -20.20 31.86 -9.02
CA PHE A 37 -21.38 32.64 -9.39
C PHE A 37 -22.07 31.99 -10.58
N ARG A 38 -23.34 31.60 -10.43
CA ARG A 38 -24.21 31.27 -11.56
C ARG A 38 -24.70 32.56 -12.21
N PRO A 39 -24.63 32.72 -13.55
CA PRO A 39 -25.30 33.83 -14.23
C PRO A 39 -26.77 33.45 -14.44
N GLY A 40 -27.68 34.14 -13.77
CA GLY A 40 -29.12 34.00 -14.00
C GLY A 40 -29.96 34.32 -12.76
N ASN A 41 -30.68 35.44 -12.84
CA ASN A 41 -31.67 36.00 -11.92
C ASN A 41 -31.15 36.76 -10.68
N SER A 42 -31.55 38.03 -10.65
CA SER A 42 -31.42 39.00 -9.58
C SER A 42 -32.26 38.59 -8.37
N ASP A 43 -31.70 37.73 -7.54
CA ASP A 43 -31.86 37.70 -6.07
C ASP A 43 -31.31 36.37 -5.56
N CYS A 44 -30.02 36.35 -5.20
CA CYS A 44 -29.39 35.15 -4.65
C CYS A 44 -28.40 35.56 -3.55
N ARG A 45 -28.78 35.26 -2.30
CA ARG A 45 -27.83 35.20 -1.17
C ARG A 45 -26.76 34.15 -1.49
N PRO A 46 -25.49 34.37 -1.12
CA PRO A 46 -24.43 33.40 -1.37
C PRO A 46 -24.70 32.12 -0.58
N VAL A 47 -25.09 31.04 -1.27
CA VAL A 47 -25.07 29.70 -0.71
C VAL A 47 -23.62 29.28 -0.64
N VAL A 48 -23.04 29.33 0.56
CA VAL A 48 -21.76 28.71 0.86
C VAL A 48 -21.99 27.20 0.78
N VAL A 49 -21.69 26.62 -0.37
CA VAL A 49 -21.55 25.17 -0.51
C VAL A 49 -20.31 24.79 0.30
N LYS A 50 -20.52 24.42 1.57
CA LYS A 50 -19.48 23.70 2.32
C LYS A 50 -19.19 22.44 1.50
N PRO A 51 -17.92 22.12 1.19
CA PRO A 51 -17.62 20.85 0.57
C PRO A 51 -18.19 19.77 1.47
N ASP A 52 -19.07 18.97 0.89
CA ASP A 52 -19.79 17.90 1.55
C ASP A 52 -18.77 16.97 2.22
N VAL A 53 -18.74 16.98 3.56
CA VAL A 53 -17.84 16.16 4.39
C VAL A 53 -18.30 14.69 4.40
N SER A 54 -19.27 14.32 3.57
CA SER A 54 -19.83 12.97 3.45
C SER A 54 -19.18 12.11 2.35
N ARG A 55 -17.88 12.31 2.07
CA ARG A 55 -17.08 11.23 1.45
C ARG A 55 -16.31 10.54 2.55
N HIS A 56 -16.64 9.25 2.75
CA HIS A 56 -15.95 8.32 3.62
C HIS A 56 -14.53 8.76 3.93
N PRO A 57 -14.10 8.83 5.21
CA PRO A 57 -12.69 9.06 5.50
C PRO A 57 -11.94 7.97 4.74
N SER A 58 -11.18 8.38 3.72
CA SER A 58 -10.27 7.47 3.05
C SER A 58 -9.50 6.78 4.18
N PRO A 59 -9.44 5.44 4.22
CA PRO A 59 -8.77 4.75 5.31
C PRO A 59 -7.39 5.36 5.48
N PRO A 60 -6.83 5.45 6.69
CA PRO A 60 -5.49 5.99 6.90
C PRO A 60 -4.54 5.15 6.04
N THR A 61 -4.28 5.58 4.81
CA THR A 61 -3.40 4.85 3.93
C THR A 61 -2.04 5.17 4.46
N THR A 62 -1.50 4.26 5.26
CA THR A 62 -0.08 4.18 5.59
C THR A 62 0.68 4.51 4.32
N ASN A 63 1.34 5.68 4.31
CA ASN A 63 2.03 6.20 3.14
C ASN A 63 3.42 5.56 3.08
N VAL A 64 3.46 4.23 3.02
CA VAL A 64 4.68 3.48 2.78
C VAL A 64 5.01 3.60 1.30
N VAL A 65 6.18 4.14 1.00
CA VAL A 65 6.71 4.26 -0.36
C VAL A 65 8.01 3.49 -0.49
N TRP A 66 8.20 2.85 -1.63
CA TRP A 66 9.42 2.15 -2.00
C TRP A 66 10.36 3.12 -2.70
N LEU A 67 11.53 3.33 -2.11
CA LEU A 67 12.62 4.02 -2.77
C LEU A 67 13.20 3.10 -3.85
N LEU A 68 13.39 3.65 -5.05
CA LEU A 68 14.10 2.94 -6.10
C LEU A 68 15.54 2.69 -5.66
N GLY A 69 15.99 1.45 -5.85
CA GLY A 69 17.36 1.03 -5.64
C GLY A 69 17.81 0.13 -6.78
N ASN A 70 19.04 -0.37 -6.68
CA ASN A 70 19.62 -1.22 -7.71
C ASN A 70 19.26 -2.69 -7.47
N THR A 71 18.34 -3.22 -8.28
CA THR A 71 17.94 -4.64 -8.24
C THR A 71 18.91 -5.55 -9.00
N LYS A 72 19.84 -5.02 -9.80
CA LYS A 72 20.80 -5.85 -10.55
C LYS A 72 21.72 -6.64 -9.63
N LEU A 73 21.90 -6.18 -8.38
CA LEU A 73 22.72 -6.85 -7.36
C LEU A 73 22.25 -8.28 -7.05
N PHE A 74 20.96 -8.56 -7.21
CA PHE A 74 20.40 -9.91 -7.04
C PHE A 74 20.89 -10.93 -8.06
N SER A 75 21.44 -10.48 -9.20
CA SER A 75 21.86 -11.35 -10.30
C SER A 75 23.35 -11.68 -10.31
N VAL A 76 24.16 -11.04 -9.46
CA VAL A 76 25.63 -11.10 -9.56
C VAL A 76 26.18 -12.42 -9.03
N CYS A 77 25.81 -12.82 -7.82
CA CYS A 77 26.23 -14.09 -7.24
C CYS A 77 25.25 -14.57 -6.16
N ARG A 78 25.26 -15.87 -5.85
CA ARG A 78 24.36 -16.48 -4.87
C ARG A 78 24.51 -15.89 -3.47
N GLN A 79 25.75 -15.65 -3.03
CA GLN A 79 26.01 -15.05 -1.72
C GLN A 79 25.38 -13.65 -1.59
N LEU A 80 25.58 -12.78 -2.60
CA LEU A 80 24.98 -11.44 -2.59
C LEU A 80 23.46 -11.52 -2.75
N HIS A 81 22.97 -12.45 -3.56
CA HIS A 81 21.55 -12.66 -3.73
C HIS A 81 20.86 -12.95 -2.40
N ASP A 82 21.40 -13.91 -1.63
CA ASP A 82 20.82 -14.32 -0.35
C ASP A 82 20.86 -13.17 0.68
N GLU A 83 21.97 -12.42 0.75
CA GLU A 83 22.09 -11.25 1.63
C GLU A 83 21.16 -10.09 1.20
N CYS A 84 21.03 -9.83 -0.10
CA CYS A 84 20.12 -8.81 -0.62
C CYS A 84 18.67 -9.20 -0.35
N ALA A 85 18.31 -10.47 -0.50
CA ALA A 85 16.97 -10.97 -0.22
C ALA A 85 16.64 -10.81 1.27
N GLU A 86 17.54 -11.17 2.17
CA GLU A 86 17.35 -10.99 3.61
C GLU A 86 17.14 -9.51 3.96
N LEU A 87 17.92 -8.60 3.37
CA LEU A 87 17.79 -7.16 3.61
C LEU A 87 16.49 -6.58 3.04
N VAL A 88 16.14 -6.90 1.80
CA VAL A 88 14.96 -6.33 1.13
C VAL A 88 13.68 -6.87 1.76
N TYR A 89 13.53 -8.20 1.89
CA TYR A 89 12.31 -8.80 2.43
C TYR A 89 12.23 -8.64 3.96
N GLY A 90 13.35 -8.71 4.68
CA GLY A 90 13.37 -8.65 6.14
C GLY A 90 13.24 -7.25 6.74
N ARG A 91 13.73 -6.21 6.07
CA ARG A 91 13.69 -4.82 6.58
C ARG A 91 12.60 -3.96 5.96
N SER A 92 12.15 -4.29 4.75
CA SER A 92 11.14 -3.48 4.06
C SER A 92 9.73 -3.84 4.49
N THR A 93 8.83 -2.86 4.42
CA THR A 93 7.42 -2.99 4.80
C THR A 93 6.54 -3.24 3.58
N PHE A 94 5.84 -4.38 3.56
CA PHE A 94 4.92 -4.72 2.48
C PHE A 94 3.50 -4.28 2.80
N LEU A 95 2.88 -3.51 1.91
CA LEU A 95 1.48 -3.09 2.05
C LEU A 95 0.58 -4.05 1.27
N LEU A 96 -0.12 -4.91 1.99
CA LEU A 96 -1.05 -5.88 1.42
C LEU A 96 -2.48 -5.37 1.52
N ILE A 97 -3.23 -5.54 0.45
CA ILE A 97 -4.66 -5.28 0.37
C ILE A 97 -5.36 -6.62 0.30
N LEU A 98 -6.11 -6.93 1.35
CA LEU A 98 -6.95 -8.11 1.42
C LEU A 98 -8.34 -7.77 0.93
N THR A 99 -8.70 -8.37 -0.20
CA THR A 99 -10.04 -8.33 -0.76
C THR A 99 -10.67 -9.71 -0.67
N TYR A 100 -11.98 -9.82 -0.89
CA TYR A 100 -12.64 -11.13 -1.00
C TYR A 100 -12.00 -12.01 -2.09
N SER A 101 -11.67 -11.40 -3.23
CA SER A 101 -11.08 -12.09 -4.39
C SER A 101 -9.66 -12.61 -4.14
N GLY A 102 -8.85 -11.92 -3.34
CA GLY A 102 -7.45 -12.28 -3.18
C GLY A 102 -6.60 -11.25 -2.43
N ILE A 103 -5.31 -11.51 -2.41
CA ILE A 103 -4.29 -10.75 -1.67
C ILE A 103 -3.44 -9.99 -2.67
N LYS A 104 -3.60 -8.67 -2.71
CA LYS A 104 -2.86 -7.80 -3.62
C LYS A 104 -1.78 -7.05 -2.86
N TRP A 105 -0.55 -7.11 -3.34
CA TRP A 105 0.50 -6.20 -2.88
C TRP A 105 0.39 -4.87 -3.61
N ARG A 106 0.24 -3.79 -2.85
CA ARG A 106 0.26 -2.43 -3.38
C ARG A 106 1.66 -1.85 -3.19
N CYS A 107 2.40 -1.70 -4.28
CA CYS A 107 3.70 -1.05 -4.27
C CYS A 107 3.60 0.36 -4.88
N ARG A 108 4.09 1.36 -4.14
CA ARG A 108 4.26 2.73 -4.62
C ARG A 108 5.74 3.03 -4.73
N TRP A 109 6.22 3.44 -5.90
CA TRP A 109 7.64 3.70 -6.12
C TRP A 109 7.89 5.20 -6.11
N LEU A 110 8.80 5.69 -5.28
CA LEU A 110 9.21 7.08 -5.29
C LEU A 110 10.32 7.28 -6.32
N TYR A 111 10.03 8.05 -7.37
CA TYR A 111 11.06 8.54 -8.29
C TYR A 111 11.76 9.78 -7.73
N SER A 112 12.96 10.05 -8.24
CA SER A 112 13.68 11.31 -7.99
C SER A 112 12.87 12.55 -8.40
N THR A 113 11.96 12.42 -9.36
CA THR A 113 11.07 13.49 -9.82
C THR A 113 9.88 13.76 -8.88
N GLY A 114 9.75 13.03 -7.78
CA GLY A 114 8.65 13.17 -6.82
C GLY A 114 7.33 12.52 -7.26
N ARG A 115 7.27 11.94 -8.46
CA ARG A 115 6.14 11.12 -8.91
C ARG A 115 6.13 9.78 -8.19
N MET A 116 4.93 9.28 -7.87
CA MET A 116 4.73 8.03 -7.14
C MET A 116 3.69 7.13 -7.82
N PRO A 117 4.02 6.40 -8.90
CA PRO A 117 3.08 5.45 -9.46
C PRO A 117 2.78 4.35 -8.44
N THR A 118 1.52 3.90 -8.47
CA THR A 118 1.08 2.74 -7.70
C THR A 118 0.92 1.56 -8.66
N ARG A 119 1.42 0.40 -8.25
CA ARG A 119 1.12 -0.88 -8.91
C ARG A 119 0.48 -1.83 -7.90
N HIS A 120 -0.37 -2.70 -8.43
CA HIS A 120 -1.02 -3.76 -7.70
C HIS A 120 -0.63 -5.07 -8.35
N CYS A 121 -0.07 -5.99 -7.57
CA CYS A 121 0.31 -7.32 -8.03
C CYS A 121 -0.29 -8.36 -7.09
N ASP A 122 -0.65 -9.54 -7.59
CA ASP A 122 -1.10 -10.63 -6.75
C ASP A 122 0.09 -11.17 -5.94
N PHE A 123 0.01 -11.04 -4.62
CA PHE A 123 1.18 -11.17 -3.74
C PHE A 123 1.71 -12.59 -3.68
N LEU A 124 0.81 -13.56 -3.56
CA LEU A 124 1.16 -14.98 -3.44
C LEU A 124 1.70 -15.58 -4.74
N GLU A 125 1.31 -15.02 -5.89
CA GLU A 125 1.81 -15.48 -7.20
C GLU A 125 3.18 -14.87 -7.52
N LEU A 126 3.40 -13.62 -7.10
CA LEU A 126 4.63 -12.90 -7.40
C LEU A 126 5.81 -13.35 -6.54
N VAL A 127 5.58 -13.67 -5.26
CA VAL A 127 6.65 -13.93 -4.30
C VAL A 127 6.75 -15.44 -4.02
N PRO A 128 7.84 -16.11 -4.44
CA PRO A 128 8.09 -17.50 -4.09
C PRO A 128 8.11 -17.74 -2.58
N GLU A 129 7.66 -18.92 -2.15
CA GLU A 129 7.57 -19.32 -0.73
C GLU A 129 8.88 -19.13 0.05
N ARG A 130 10.03 -19.33 -0.60
CA ARG A 130 11.34 -19.12 0.02
C ARG A 130 11.52 -17.71 0.56
N TYR A 131 11.00 -16.70 -0.14
CA TYR A 131 11.14 -15.28 0.25
C TYR A 131 10.02 -14.82 1.17
N LEU A 132 8.85 -15.48 1.15
CA LEU A 132 7.74 -15.17 2.06
C LEU A 132 8.16 -15.30 3.52
N ARG A 133 8.93 -16.35 3.85
CA ARG A 133 9.50 -16.57 5.20
C ARG A 133 10.47 -15.49 5.66
N LEU A 134 11.03 -14.70 4.73
CA LEU A 134 11.93 -13.60 5.06
C LEU A 134 11.17 -12.33 5.39
N ILE A 135 9.89 -12.23 5.05
CA ILE A 135 9.09 -11.03 5.24
C ILE A 135 8.70 -10.91 6.71
N LYS A 136 9.25 -9.89 7.38
CA LYS A 136 8.99 -9.64 8.81
C LYS A 136 8.00 -8.50 9.06
N ARG A 137 7.83 -7.59 8.09
CA ARG A 137 7.07 -6.34 8.25
C ARG A 137 5.98 -6.25 7.20
N VAL A 138 4.74 -6.43 7.63
CA VAL A 138 3.56 -6.38 6.75
C VAL A 138 2.52 -5.46 7.35
N VAL A 139 2.00 -4.56 6.52
CA VAL A 139 0.83 -3.75 6.82
C VAL A 139 -0.32 -4.27 6.00
N VAL A 140 -1.36 -4.73 6.67
CA VAL A 140 -2.51 -5.38 6.04
C VAL A 140 -3.70 -4.43 6.08
N ASN A 141 -4.16 -4.02 4.90
CA ASN A 141 -5.38 -3.25 4.73
C ASN A 141 -6.50 -4.20 4.28
N ILE A 142 -7.54 -4.33 5.10
CA ILE A 142 -8.68 -5.18 4.79
C ILE A 142 -9.74 -4.32 4.09
N GLU A 143 -9.97 -4.59 2.81
CA GLU A 143 -11.04 -3.96 2.04
C GLU A 143 -12.32 -4.78 2.22
N HIS A 144 -13.09 -4.39 3.23
CA HIS A 144 -14.45 -4.88 3.43
C HIS A 144 -15.42 -4.03 2.60
N VAL A 145 -15.42 -4.23 1.28
CA VAL A 145 -16.33 -3.52 0.38
C VAL A 145 -17.73 -4.12 0.54
N ASP A 146 -18.48 -3.56 1.49
CA ASP A 146 -19.93 -3.65 1.54
C ASP A 146 -20.50 -2.29 1.14
N SER A 147 -20.25 -1.88 -0.10
CA SER A 147 -20.74 -0.62 -0.65
C SER A 147 -22.20 -0.75 -1.05
N TYR A 148 -23.09 -1.04 -0.09
CA TYR A 148 -24.53 -1.06 -0.32
C TYR A 148 -25.17 0.16 0.36
N THR A 149 -25.38 1.22 -0.41
CA THR A 149 -26.09 2.44 0.03
C THR A 149 -27.56 2.49 -0.39
N GLY A 150 -28.11 1.43 -1.00
CA GLY A 150 -29.48 1.49 -1.57
C GLY A 150 -30.36 0.24 -1.48
N MET A 151 -29.82 -0.95 -1.19
CA MET A 151 -30.63 -2.18 -1.13
C MET A 151 -29.96 -3.24 -0.24
N ILE A 152 -30.63 -3.68 0.81
CA ILE A 152 -30.12 -4.76 1.66
C ILE A 152 -30.43 -6.09 0.97
N LYS A 153 -29.43 -6.69 0.32
CA LYS A 153 -29.56 -8.03 -0.26
C LYS A 153 -29.27 -9.07 0.82
N PHE A 154 -30.32 -9.62 1.42
CA PHE A 154 -30.20 -10.77 2.32
C PHE A 154 -29.87 -12.03 1.49
N ASN A 155 -28.59 -12.39 1.38
CA ASN A 155 -28.21 -13.69 0.84
C ASN A 155 -28.42 -14.77 1.93
N VAL A 156 -29.62 -15.34 1.97
CA VAL A 156 -29.95 -16.44 2.88
C VAL A 156 -29.52 -17.75 2.23
N SER A 157 -28.23 -18.11 2.36
CA SER A 157 -27.65 -19.47 2.14
C SER A 157 -26.12 -19.46 1.98
N GLY A 158 -25.48 -18.30 1.76
CA GLY A 158 -24.02 -18.19 1.59
C GLY A 158 -23.29 -17.86 2.90
N LYS A 159 -22.03 -18.31 3.03
CA LYS A 159 -21.19 -18.04 4.22
C LYS A 159 -20.81 -16.55 4.39
N GLY A 160 -21.14 -15.68 3.44
CA GLY A 160 -20.96 -14.23 3.52
C GLY A 160 -19.55 -13.73 3.17
N LEU A 161 -19.44 -12.40 3.00
CA LEU A 161 -18.19 -11.69 2.66
C LEU A 161 -17.11 -11.86 3.74
N THR A 162 -17.53 -11.77 5.00
CA THR A 162 -16.68 -11.92 6.19
C THR A 162 -15.99 -13.28 6.24
N HIS A 163 -16.70 -14.36 5.89
CA HIS A 163 -16.11 -15.70 5.82
C HIS A 163 -15.05 -15.80 4.70
N GLY A 164 -15.30 -15.17 3.55
CA GLY A 164 -14.31 -15.12 2.46
C GLY A 164 -13.05 -14.37 2.86
N LEU A 165 -13.20 -13.19 3.48
CA LEU A 165 -12.07 -12.42 4.00
C LEU A 165 -11.29 -13.19 5.07
N ARG A 166 -11.99 -13.85 6.01
CA ARG A 166 -11.35 -14.72 7.00
C ARG A 166 -10.52 -15.83 6.36
N ARG A 167 -11.01 -16.43 5.27
CA ARG A 167 -10.25 -17.44 4.51
C ARG A 167 -8.99 -16.85 3.87
N GLN A 168 -9.04 -15.63 3.33
CA GLN A 168 -7.86 -14.97 2.77
C GLN A 168 -6.84 -14.59 3.84
N VAL A 169 -7.30 -14.09 5.00
CA VAL A 169 -6.44 -13.85 6.16
C VAL A 169 -5.76 -15.15 6.61
N GLN A 170 -6.51 -16.24 6.72
CA GLN A 170 -5.93 -17.54 7.08
C GLN A 170 -4.88 -18.01 6.07
N ARG A 171 -5.14 -17.85 4.78
CA ARG A 171 -4.16 -18.16 3.72
C ARG A 171 -2.89 -17.34 3.86
N LEU A 172 -3.02 -16.06 4.19
CA LEU A 172 -1.86 -15.18 4.41
C LEU A 172 -1.03 -15.65 5.59
N VAL A 173 -1.68 -15.92 6.74
CA VAL A 173 -1.01 -16.36 7.97
C VAL A 173 -0.36 -17.72 7.83
N ASN A 174 -0.91 -18.61 7.01
CA ASN A 174 -0.30 -19.93 6.79
C ASN A 174 1.01 -19.85 5.97
N VAL A 175 1.21 -18.77 5.23
CA VAL A 175 2.31 -18.64 4.26
C VAL A 175 3.44 -17.72 4.76
N LEU A 176 3.11 -16.75 5.62
CA LEU A 176 4.07 -15.89 6.33
C LEU A 176 4.58 -16.58 7.58
#